data_AF-A0A7J7KGY1-F1
#
_entry.id   AF-A0A7J7KGY1-F1
#
_cell.length_a   1.000
_cell.length_b   1.000
_cell.length_c   1.000
_cell.angle_alpha   90.00
_cell.angle_beta   90.00
_cell.angle_gamma   90.00
#
_symmetry.space_group_name_H-M   'P 1'
#
loop_
_entity.id
_entity.type
_entity.pdbx_description
1 polymer ?
#
loop_
_entity_poly.entity_id
_entity_poly.type
_entity_poly.pdbx_seq_one_letter_code
_entity_poly.pdbx_strand_id
1 'polypeptide(L)' 'MTAIDKCGVKIVKEIFPAGTDSRYLRDIGLPAIGFSPMNRTPILLHDHNEYLNEKIFLDGVQIYKTIIEHVANTQE' A
#
# COMPACT_ATOMS: atom_id res chain seq x y z
N MET A 1 13.78 1.97 -10.52
CA MET A 1 13.55 0.86 -9.59
C MET A 1 12.67 1.40 -8.47
N THR A 2 11.49 0.81 -8.24
CA THR A 2 10.60 1.24 -7.14
C THR A 2 11.13 0.69 -5.81
N ALA A 3 10.73 1.30 -4.69
CA ALA A 3 11.14 0.87 -3.35
C ALA A 3 10.82 -0.62 -3.07
N ILE A 4 9.80 -1.16 -3.74
CA ILE A 4 9.28 -2.50 -3.53
C ILE A 4 9.78 -3.53 -4.55
N ASP A 5 10.58 -3.14 -5.55
CA ASP A 5 11.17 -4.08 -6.52
C ASP A 5 12.05 -5.12 -5.81
N LYS A 6 12.74 -4.73 -4.73
CA LYS A 6 13.59 -5.62 -3.91
C LYS A 6 12.78 -6.57 -3.02
N CYS A 7 11.49 -6.31 -2.81
CA CYS A 7 10.63 -7.13 -1.97
C CYS A 7 10.04 -8.35 -2.71
N GLY A 8 10.31 -8.51 -4.02
CA GLY A 8 9.76 -9.61 -4.82
C GLY A 8 8.25 -9.57 -4.98
N VAL A 9 7.64 -8.39 -4.82
CA VAL A 9 6.18 -8.19 -4.90
C VAL A 9 5.82 -7.62 -6.27
N LYS A 10 4.80 -8.20 -6.92
CA LYS A 10 4.25 -7.65 -8.16
C LYS A 10 3.32 -6.49 -7.83
N ILE A 11 3.59 -5.31 -8.39
CA ILE A 11 2.68 -4.16 -8.34
C ILE A 11 1.59 -4.32 -9.38
N VAL A 12 0.34 -4.11 -8.96
CA VAL A 12 -0.81 -3.93 -9.86
C VAL A 12 -1.36 -2.54 -9.59
N LYS A 13 -1.44 -1.71 -10.64
CA LYS A 13 -1.94 -0.33 -10.54
C LYS A 13 -3.42 -0.35 -10.89
N GLU A 14 -4.25 0.20 -10.02
CA GLU A 14 -5.69 0.28 -10.21
C GLU A 14 -6.21 1.68 -9.88
N ILE A 15 -7.32 2.06 -10.50
CA ILE A 15 -8.09 3.22 -10.06
C ILE A 15 -8.90 2.75 -8.85
N PHE A 16 -8.68 3.39 -7.70
CA PHE A 16 -9.45 3.08 -6.50
C PHE A 16 -10.65 4.02 -6.41
N PRO A 17 -11.90 3.54 -6.62
CA PRO A 17 -13.08 4.40 -6.63
C PRO A 17 -13.56 4.78 -5.22
N ALA A 18 -13.01 4.17 -4.17
CA ALA A 18 -13.45 4.44 -2.80
C ALA A 18 -12.91 5.79 -2.28
N GLY A 19 -13.65 6.39 -1.34
CA GLY A 19 -13.32 7.68 -0.75
C GLY A 19 -12.25 7.59 0.32
N THR A 20 -10.98 7.51 -0.08
CA THR A 20 -9.84 7.59 0.85
C THR A 20 -9.48 9.03 1.19
N ASP A 21 -8.73 9.23 2.28
CA ASP A 21 -8.16 10.53 2.65
C ASP A 21 -7.28 11.14 1.54
N SER A 22 -6.72 10.28 0.67
CA SER A 22 -5.95 10.69 -0.51
C SER A 22 -6.75 11.56 -1.48
N ARG A 23 -8.09 11.55 -1.43
CA ARG A 23 -8.92 12.51 -2.17
C ARG A 23 -8.58 13.94 -1.76
N TYR A 24 -8.58 14.23 -0.47
CA TYR A 24 -8.38 15.58 0.06
C TYR A 24 -6.91 16.02 -0.05
N LEU A 25 -5.96 15.09 0.12
CA LEU A 25 -4.53 15.39 -0.10
C LEU A 25 -4.26 15.79 -1.55
N ARG A 26 -4.83 15.06 -2.51
CA ARG A 26 -4.68 15.39 -3.94
C ARG A 26 -5.37 16.70 -4.30
N ASP A 27 -6.47 17.04 -3.64
CA ASP A 27 -7.20 18.30 -3.86
C ASP A 27 -6.34 19.53 -3.52
N ILE A 28 -5.48 19.43 -2.50
CA ILE A 28 -4.52 20.49 -2.14
C ILE A 28 -3.17 20.39 -2.88
N GLY A 29 -3.09 19.54 -3.91
CA GLY A 29 -1.89 19.40 -4.75
C GLY A 29 -0.82 18.45 -4.23
N LEU A 30 -1.07 17.70 -3.14
CA LEU A 30 -0.12 16.71 -2.65
C LEU A 30 -0.28 15.37 -3.38
N PRO A 31 0.80 14.80 -3.95
CA PRO A 31 0.73 13.48 -4.55
C PRO A 31 0.48 12.42 -3.46
N ALA A 32 -0.51 11.56 -3.68
CA ALA A 32 -0.87 10.50 -2.75
C ALA A 32 -1.28 9.22 -3.51
N ILE A 33 -0.89 8.07 -2.95
CA ILE A 33 -1.27 6.74 -3.42
C ILE A 33 -1.88 5.94 -2.28
N GLY A 34 -2.91 5.15 -2.58
CA GLY A 34 -3.44 4.15 -1.68
C GLY A 34 -2.70 2.83 -1.87
N PHE A 35 -2.17 2.26 -0.79
CA PHE A 35 -1.47 0.98 -0.85
C PHE A 35 -1.69 0.18 0.43
N SER A 36 -1.94 -1.11 0.28
CA SER A 36 -1.98 -2.05 1.39
C SER A 36 -1.33 -3.37 0.95
N PRO A 37 -0.24 -3.81 1.60
CA PRO A 37 0.49 -5.02 1.21
C PRO A 37 -0.25 -6.30 1.66
N MET A 38 -1.48 -6.48 1.18
CA MET A 38 -2.36 -7.60 1.51
C MET A 38 -2.43 -8.60 0.34
N ASN A 39 -1.27 -9.04 -0.12
CA ASN A 39 -1.21 -10.01 -1.21
C ASN A 39 -1.72 -11.38 -0.76
N ARG A 40 -2.33 -12.14 -1.69
CA ARG A 40 -2.91 -13.46 -1.40
C ARG A 40 -3.99 -13.41 -0.30
N THR A 41 -4.68 -12.27 -0.17
CA THR A 41 -5.81 -12.07 0.75
C THR A 41 -7.07 -11.84 -0.06
N PRO A 42 -8.21 -12.49 0.26
CA PRO A 42 -9.48 -12.17 -0.38
C PRO A 42 -9.91 -10.72 -0.10
N ILE A 43 -10.67 -10.13 -1.01
CA ILE A 43 -11.24 -8.79 -0.80
C ILE A 43 -12.47 -8.94 0.10
N LEU A 44 -12.31 -8.63 1.39
CA LEU A 44 -13.35 -8.75 2.42
C LEU A 44 -13.62 -7.44 3.16
N LEU A 45 -13.15 -6.30 2.62
CA LEU A 45 -13.34 -5.00 3.28
C LEU A 45 -14.85 -4.75 3.49
N HIS A 46 -15.26 -4.60 4.75
CA HIS A 46 -16.66 -4.45 5.16
C HIS A 46 -17.57 -5.68 4.94
N ASP A 47 -17.00 -6.87 4.75
CA ASP A 47 -17.77 -8.12 4.68
C ASP A 47 -17.67 -8.93 5.99
N HIS A 48 -18.52 -9.95 6.10
CA HIS A 48 -18.53 -10.89 7.20
C HIS A 48 -17.21 -11.66 7.25
N ASN A 49 -16.70 -11.89 8.46
CA ASN A 49 -15.45 -12.60 8.69
C ASN A 49 -14.24 -11.97 7.97
N GLU A 50 -14.19 -10.64 7.85
CA GLU A 50 -12.98 -9.94 7.40
C GLU A 50 -11.76 -10.40 8.23
N TYR A 51 -10.71 -10.84 7.54
CA TYR A 51 -9.48 -11.34 8.18
C TYR A 51 -8.25 -11.02 7.36
N LEU A 52 -7.09 -11.09 8.02
CA LEU A 52 -5.78 -11.04 7.39
C LEU A 52 -4.90 -12.14 7.99
N ASN A 53 -4.17 -12.86 7.15
CA ASN A 53 -3.22 -13.85 7.61
C ASN A 53 -2.02 -13.18 8.30
N GLU A 54 -1.59 -13.70 9.46
CA GLU A 54 -0.52 -13.12 10.27
C GLU A 54 0.79 -12.95 9.49
N LYS A 55 1.13 -13.88 8.61
CA LYS A 55 2.34 -13.80 7.80
C LYS A 55 2.25 -12.66 6.82
N ILE A 56 1.09 -12.46 6.18
CA ILE A 56 0.88 -11.34 5.24
C ILE A 56 0.95 -10.01 5.98
N PHE A 57 0.38 -9.93 7.20
CA PHE A 57 0.52 -8.76 8.04
C PHE A 57 1.99 -8.43 8.35
N LEU A 58 2.77 -9.42 8.79
CA LEU A 58 4.19 -9.25 9.11
C LEU A 58 5.06 -8.94 7.88
N ASP A 59 4.80 -9.60 6.75
CA ASP A 59 5.44 -9.29 5.46
C ASP A 59 5.14 -7.82 5.07
N GLY A 60 3.91 -7.36 5.32
CA GLY A 60 3.46 -5.99 5.10
C GLY A 60 4.22 -4.95 5.93
N VAL A 61 4.49 -5.24 7.21
CA VAL A 61 5.34 -4.38 8.06
C VAL A 61 6.72 -4.21 7.43
N GLN A 62 7.30 -5.30 6.90
CA GLN A 62 8.64 -5.26 6.33
C GLN A 62 8.70 -4.55 4.97
N ILE A 63 7.62 -4.64 4.19
CA ILE A 63 7.43 -3.83 2.98
C ILE A 63 7.38 -2.33 3.34
N TYR A 64 6.58 -1.95 4.33
CA TYR A 64 6.48 -0.55 4.76
C TYR A 64 7.79 0.01 5.29
N LYS A 65 8.58 -0.76 6.04
CA LYS A 65 9.93 -0.34 6.47
C LYS A 65 10.79 0.07 5.28
N THR A 66 10.79 -0.75 4.23
CA THR A 66 11.53 -0.47 2.99
C THR A 66 10.99 0.78 2.27
N ILE A 67 9.67 0.92 2.14
CA ILE A 67 9.03 2.06 1.48
C ILE A 67 9.38 3.36 2.21
N ILE A 68 9.19 3.41 3.53
CA ILE A 68 9.44 4.59 4.35
C ILE A 68 10.90 5.00 4.25
N GLU A 69 11.84 4.05 4.34
CA GLU A 69 13.27 4.32 4.19
C GLU A 69 13.59 4.93 2.82
N HIS A 70 13.02 4.40 1.73
CA HIS A 70 13.30 4.93 0.39
C HIS A 70 12.65 6.30 0.18
N VAL A 71 11.38 6.48 0.56
CA VAL A 71 10.64 7.74 0.40
C VAL A 71 11.26 8.86 1.23
N ALA A 72 11.74 8.57 2.46
CA ALA A 72 12.41 9.57 3.29
C ALA A 72 13.79 9.98 2.77
N ASN A 73 14.37 9.21 1.83
CA ASN A 73 15.71 9.45 1.27
C ASN A 73 15.67 9.67 -0.25
N THR A 74 14.52 10.00 -0.84
CA THR A 74 14.45 10.40 -2.25
C THR A 74 15.11 11.76 -2.44
N GLN A 75 15.93 11.89 -3.48
CA GLN A 75 16.40 13.19 -3.96
C GLN A 75 15.28 13.87 -4.75
N GLU A 76 15.19 15.21 -4.67
CA GLU A 76 14.30 16.01 -5.51
C GLU A 76 14.65 15.91 -7.00
#